data_AF-A0A920ADJ0-F1
#
_entry.id   AF-A0A920ADJ0-F1
#
_cell.length_a   1.000
_cell.length_b   1.000
_cell.length_c   1.000
_cell.angle_alpha   90.00
_cell.angle_beta   90.00
_cell.angle_gamma   90.00
#
_symmetry.space_group_name_H-M   'P 1'
#
loop_
_entity.id
_entity.type
_entity.pdbx_description
1 polymer ?
#
loop_
_entity_poly.entity_id
_entity_poly.type
_entity_poly.pdbx_seq_one_letter_code
_entity_poly.pdbx_strand_id
1 'polypeptide(L)' 'MESITLEKLAKLLGGTPLGSFDLKLLNLQDSKVCDEHSICYLKDQKFILL' A
#
# COMPACT_ATOMS: atom_id res chain seq x y z
N MET A 1 13.98 0.63 0.01
CA MET A 1 13.58 -0.59 0.75
C MET A 1 13.77 -1.77 -0.18
N GLU A 2 14.09 -2.97 0.30
CA GLU A 2 13.97 -4.15 -0.55
C GLU A 2 12.49 -4.36 -0.92
N SER A 3 12.22 -4.85 -2.13
CA SER A 3 10.83 -5.04 -2.59
C SER A 3 10.09 -6.05 -1.72
N ILE A 4 8.84 -5.77 -1.37
CA ILE A 4 7.95 -6.68 -0.65
C ILE A 4 6.71 -6.98 -1.48
N THR A 5 6.20 -8.21 -1.47
CA THR A 5 4.93 -8.52 -2.15
C THR A 5 3.74 -8.01 -1.34
N LEU A 6 2.65 -7.67 -2.03
CA LEU A 6 1.39 -7.26 -1.38
C LEU A 6 0.90 -8.30 -0.37
N GLU A 7 0.97 -9.59 -0.73
CA GLU A 7 0.60 -10.67 0.17
C GLU A 7 1.42 -10.67 1.47
N LYS A 8 2.75 -10.54 1.34
CA LYS A 8 3.67 -10.54 2.49
C LYS A 8 3.45 -9.31 3.36
N LEU A 9 3.24 -8.14 2.76
CA LEU A 9 2.93 -6.92 3.49
C LEU A 9 1.61 -7.04 4.26
N ALA A 10 0.54 -7.54 3.62
CA ALA A 10 -0.75 -7.72 4.27
C ALA A 10 -0.68 -8.68 5.46
N LYS A 11 0.01 -9.82 5.29
CA LYS A 11 0.25 -10.78 6.38
C LYS A 11 0.99 -10.16 7.56
N LEU A 12 2.03 -9.36 7.31
CA LEU A 12 2.78 -8.66 8.37
C LEU A 12 1.92 -7.66 9.15
N LEU A 13 0.97 -7.01 8.49
CA LEU A 13 0.06 -6.03 9.09
C LEU A 13 -1.22 -6.65 9.68
N GLY A 14 -1.38 -7.98 9.61
CA GLY A 14 -2.61 -8.66 10.01
C GLY A 14 -3.82 -8.32 9.13
N GLY A 15 -3.58 -7.82 7.91
CA GLY A 15 -4.61 -7.45 6.95
C GLY A 15 -4.94 -8.56 5.95
N THR A 16 -6.06 -8.39 5.23
CA THR A 16 -6.43 -9.24 4.10
C THR A 16 -6.05 -8.54 2.80
N PRO A 17 -5.13 -9.09 1.98
CA PRO A 17 -4.77 -8.49 0.71
C PRO A 17 -5.96 -8.58 -0.27
N LEU A 18 -6.15 -7.51 -1.05
CA LEU A 18 -7.12 -7.45 -2.15
C LEU A 18 -6.37 -7.14 -3.45
N GLY A 19 -6.76 -7.77 -4.56
CA GLY A 19 -6.13 -7.55 -5.88
C GLY A 19 -4.97 -8.51 -6.18
N SER A 20 -3.90 -8.01 -6.79
CA SER A 20 -2.76 -8.84 -7.26
C SER A 20 -1.75 -9.10 -6.15
N PHE A 21 -1.71 -10.34 -5.65
CA PHE A 21 -0.95 -10.72 -4.45
C PHE A 21 0.57 -10.67 -4.66
N ASP A 22 1.02 -10.98 -5.87
CA ASP A 22 2.45 -11.01 -6.24
C ASP A 22 3.01 -9.63 -6.61
N LEU A 23 2.19 -8.58 -6.54
CA LEU A 23 2.62 -7.21 -6.81
C LEU A 23 3.78 -6.83 -5.89
N LYS A 24 4.92 -6.51 -6.51
CA LYS A 24 6.13 -6.05 -5.79
C LYS A 24 6.01 -4.56 -5.49
N LEU A 25 5.99 -4.25 -4.20
CA LEU A 25 5.95 -2.90 -3.66
C LEU A 25 7.38 -2.47 -3.35
N LEU A 26 7.81 -1.37 -3.98
CA LEU A 26 9.16 -0.82 -3.83
C LEU A 26 9.18 0.36 -2.85
N ASN A 27 8.13 1.19 -2.90
CA ASN A 27 7.93 2.36 -2.06
C ASN A 27 6.48 2.43 -1.57
N LEU A 28 6.32 2.87 -0.33
CA LEU A 28 5.03 3.14 0.31
C LEU A 28 5.01 4.61 0.75
N GLN A 29 3.97 5.37 0.38
CA GLN A 29 3.86 6.80 0.70
C GLN A 29 2.45 7.14 1.19
N ASP A 30 2.35 8.20 2.01
CA ASP A 30 1.05 8.76 2.39
C ASP A 30 0.37 9.34 1.15
N SER A 31 -0.93 9.07 1.00
CA SER A 31 -1.79 9.60 -0.07
C SER A 31 -1.63 11.10 -0.35
N LYS A 32 -1.27 11.94 0.63
CA LYS A 32 -1.11 13.39 0.47
C LYS A 32 0.08 13.80 -0.39
N VAL A 33 1.10 12.96 -0.50
CA VAL A 33 2.37 13.25 -1.18
C VAL A 33 2.74 12.17 -2.20
N CYS A 34 1.81 11.26 -2.49
CA CYS A 34 2.09 10.07 -3.26
C CYS A 34 2.39 10.37 -4.73
N ASP A 35 3.45 9.77 -5.25
CA ASP A 35 3.83 9.84 -6.67
C ASP A 35 3.42 8.59 -7.46
N GLU A 36 3.57 8.66 -8.78
CA GLU A 36 3.24 7.57 -9.72
C GLU A 36 4.11 6.31 -9.56
N HIS A 37 5.19 6.38 -8.79
CA HIS A 37 6.11 5.28 -8.53
C HIS A 37 5.90 4.61 -7.16
N SER A 38 4.88 5.04 -6.42
CA SER A 38 4.67 4.66 -5.02
C SER A 38 3.29 4.04 -4.78
N ILE A 39 3.24 3.12 -3.83
CA ILE A 39 1.96 2.59 -3.33
C ILE A 39 1.47 3.55 -2.25
N CYS A 40 0.32 4.15 -2.50
CA CYS A 40 -0.28 5.13 -1.60
C CYS A 40 -1.09 4.44 -0.52
N TYR A 41 -0.91 4.82 0.74
CA TYR A 41 -1.80 4.43 1.82
C TYR A 41 -2.59 5.62 2.35
N LEU A 42 -3.83 5.35 2.72
CA LEU A 42 -4.74 6.32 3.33
C LEU A 42 -4.67 6.13 4.85
N LYS A 43 -4.09 7.10 5.56
CA LYS A 43 -4.07 7.10 7.03
C LYS A 43 -5.37 7.65 7.64
N ASP A 44 -6.03 8.53 6.91
CA ASP A 44 -7.07 9.43 7.40
C ASP A 44 -8.41 9.08 6.71
N GLN A 45 -9.43 8.69 7.47
CA GLN A 45 -10.75 8.30 6.93
C GLN A 45 -11.42 9.42 6.11
N LYS A 46 -11.09 10.69 6.36
CA LYS A 46 -11.61 11.83 5.59
C LYS A 46 -11.29 11.77 4.10
N PHE A 47 -10.34 10.94 3.66
CA PHE A 47 -9.99 10.75 2.26
C PHE A 47 -10.71 9.55 1.60
N ILE A 48 -11.59 8.85 2.31
CA ILE A 48 -12.41 7.74 1.78
C ILE A 48 -13.71 8.25 1.11
N LEU A 49 -14.08 9.51 1.34
CA LEU A 49 -15.27 10.16 0.77
C LEU A 49 -14.85 11.18 -0.30
N LEU A 50 -14.40 10.69 -1.45
CA LEU A 50 -14.35 11.43 -2.71
C LEU A 50 -15.00 10.56 -3.80
#